data_AF-A0A669PP85-F1
#
_entry.id   AF-A0A669PP85-F1
#
_cell.length_a   1.000
_cell.length_b   1.000
_cell.length_c   1.000
_cell.angle_alpha   90.00
_cell.angle_beta   90.00
_cell.angle_gamma   90.00
#
_symmetry.space_group_name_H-M   'P 1'
#
loop_
_entity.id
_entity.type
_entity.pdbx_description
1 polymer ?
#
loop_
_entity_poly.entity_id
_entity_poly.type
_entity_poly.pdbx_seq_one_letter_code
_entity_poly.pdbx_strand_id
1 'polypeptide(L)'
;MENNPLILYFLVFLVAMKLHLTSQVPDQMKKRCDQKLLVQMKTQCTPCSLNLETQCPAGYIKITNGTGIPDCRYYLEIRSHSLSLPGCQHSCMKEIQQPECCQGYWGPDCIACPGGAASPCNGRGHCSQGWNGNGTCTCQKGFAGTACEKCAEEHLFGPQCTSVCNCVHGVCNSGITGDGRCTCLSGYQGPSCDQPIAECKALQCPANSRCTTSGEDGRRLQCTCLPNYHGDGTKCEPINPCFTKVCDPNANCTYLGPNHHKCTCREGYRGDGQVCLPIDPCQALYGNCPAQSTICIYDGPGKSHCECKEHYTNFVPGKGCSVTDICETNNTCHKKAKCSMVAPGQIM
;
A
#
# COMPACT_ATOMS: atom_id res chain seq x y z
N MET A 1 -37.55 -54.57 59.95
CA MET A 1 -38.44 -54.27 58.82
C MET A 1 -38.31 -52.77 58.59
N GLU A 2 -37.67 -52.23 57.58
CA GLU A 2 -37.11 -52.76 56.34
C GLU A 2 -36.04 -51.75 55.89
N ASN A 3 -34.97 -52.25 55.29
CA ASN A 3 -33.80 -51.49 54.86
C ASN A 3 -34.15 -50.50 53.75
N ASN A 4 -33.51 -49.33 53.74
CA ASN A 4 -33.21 -48.66 52.46
C ASN A 4 -31.83 -47.96 52.49
N PRO A 5 -30.77 -48.62 51.98
CA PRO A 5 -29.40 -48.11 51.99
C PRO A 5 -29.12 -47.36 50.68
N LEU A 6 -29.52 -46.09 50.59
CA LEU A 6 -29.22 -45.25 49.41
C LEU A 6 -28.65 -43.87 49.74
N ILE A 7 -28.54 -43.53 51.03
CA ILE A 7 -28.10 -42.19 51.47
C ILE A 7 -26.64 -42.18 51.93
N LEU A 8 -26.03 -43.35 52.17
CA LEU A 8 -24.64 -43.45 52.64
C LEU A 8 -23.59 -43.63 51.52
N TYR A 9 -24.00 -43.66 50.25
CA TYR A 9 -23.08 -43.67 49.10
C TYR A 9 -22.81 -42.28 48.51
N PHE A 10 -23.59 -41.26 48.88
CA PHE A 10 -23.42 -39.90 48.36
C PHE A 10 -22.36 -39.07 49.08
N LEU A 11 -21.90 -39.49 50.28
CA LEU A 11 -20.93 -38.75 51.08
C LEU A 11 -19.49 -39.28 51.01
N VAL A 12 -19.24 -40.38 50.27
CA VAL A 12 -17.88 -40.93 50.09
C VAL A 12 -17.34 -40.67 48.67
N PHE A 13 -18.17 -40.23 47.72
CA PHE A 13 -17.72 -39.85 46.37
C PHE A 13 -17.21 -38.39 46.24
N LEU A 14 -17.33 -37.58 47.30
CA LEU A 14 -16.97 -36.15 47.27
C LEU A 14 -15.55 -35.81 47.74
N VAL A 15 -14.69 -36.79 48.08
CA VAL A 15 -13.32 -36.50 48.58
C VAL A 15 -12.20 -37.23 47.83
N ALA A 16 -12.49 -37.91 46.71
CA ALA A 16 -11.46 -38.65 45.97
C ALA A 16 -11.38 -38.35 44.46
N MET A 17 -11.79 -37.16 44.01
CA MET A 17 -11.24 -36.57 42.78
C MET A 17 -10.20 -35.53 43.16
N LYS A 18 -8.96 -36.00 43.34
CA LYS A 18 -7.78 -35.14 43.26
C LYS A 18 -7.78 -34.53 41.85
N LEU A 19 -8.29 -33.31 41.77
CA LEU A 19 -7.98 -32.36 40.72
C LEU A 19 -6.46 -32.28 40.59
N HIS A 20 -5.91 -32.97 39.59
CA HIS A 20 -4.76 -32.45 38.89
C HIS A 20 -5.23 -31.15 38.21
N LEU A 21 -5.16 -30.05 38.96
CA LEU A 21 -5.06 -28.72 38.37
C LEU A 21 -3.67 -28.68 37.70
N THR A 22 -3.58 -29.18 36.47
CA THR A 22 -2.64 -28.57 35.53
C THR A 22 -3.05 -27.11 35.45
N SER A 23 -2.15 -26.24 35.89
CA SER A 23 -2.25 -24.80 35.68
C SER A 23 -2.42 -24.53 34.18
N GLN A 24 -3.67 -24.39 33.74
CA GLN A 24 -4.00 -23.73 32.50
C GLN A 24 -4.59 -22.38 32.89
N VAL A 25 -3.68 -21.44 33.08
CA VAL A 25 -4.00 -20.01 32.97
C VAL A 25 -4.70 -19.83 31.61
N PRO A 26 -5.87 -19.16 31.54
CA PRO A 26 -6.50 -18.85 30.27
C PRO A 26 -5.50 -18.05 29.44
N ASP A 27 -5.13 -18.60 28.29
CA ASP A 27 -4.13 -18.04 27.40
C ASP A 27 -4.52 -16.60 27.04
N GLN A 28 -3.86 -15.63 27.65
CA GLN A 28 -3.79 -14.26 27.15
C GLN A 28 -3.16 -14.37 25.77
N MET A 29 -4.04 -14.47 24.76
CA MET A 29 -3.76 -14.77 23.35
C MET A 29 -2.35 -14.32 22.94
N LYS A 30 -1.38 -15.24 23.05
CA LYS A 30 0.01 -14.93 22.74
C LYS A 30 0.05 -14.50 21.27
N LYS A 31 0.63 -13.34 20.97
CA LYS A 31 0.69 -12.78 19.60
C LYS A 31 1.86 -13.37 18.81
N ARG A 32 2.90 -13.83 19.51
CA ARG A 32 4.09 -14.47 18.95
C ARG A 32 4.11 -15.97 19.21
N CYS A 33 4.32 -16.72 18.13
CA CYS A 33 4.37 -18.17 18.09
C CYS A 33 5.73 -18.62 17.53
N ASP A 34 6.82 -17.96 17.95
CA ASP A 34 8.17 -18.26 17.52
C ASP A 34 8.47 -19.76 17.62
N GLN A 35 8.95 -20.35 16.52
CA GLN A 35 9.28 -21.77 16.44
C GLN A 35 10.72 -22.03 16.88
N LYS A 36 10.93 -23.17 17.52
CA LYS A 36 12.27 -23.64 17.89
C LYS A 36 12.80 -24.53 16.78
N LEU A 37 13.81 -24.04 16.05
CA LEU A 37 14.50 -24.81 15.02
C LEU A 37 15.80 -25.40 15.58
N LEU A 38 15.91 -26.72 15.55
CA LEU A 38 17.13 -27.43 15.94
C LEU A 38 18.01 -27.62 14.72
N VAL A 39 19.14 -26.92 14.68
CA VAL A 39 20.14 -27.06 13.62
C VAL A 39 21.24 -27.99 14.11
N GLN A 40 21.50 -29.06 13.34
CA GLN A 40 22.58 -30.00 13.60
C GLN A 40 23.67 -29.87 12.53
N MET A 41 24.92 -30.00 12.95
CA MET A 41 26.07 -30.07 12.05
C MET A 41 27.14 -31.01 12.60
N LYS A 42 28.07 -31.42 11.74
CA LYS A 42 29.22 -32.23 12.14
C LYS A 42 30.52 -31.42 12.04
N THR A 43 31.45 -31.64 12.94
CA THR A 43 32.79 -31.03 12.88
C THR A 43 33.59 -31.60 11.70
N GLN A 44 34.71 -30.95 11.36
CA GLN A 44 35.63 -31.51 10.38
C GLN A 44 36.11 -32.90 10.83
N CYS A 45 36.30 -33.80 9.87
CA CYS A 45 36.83 -35.13 10.13
C CYS A 45 38.32 -35.06 10.47
N THR A 46 38.70 -35.60 11.62
CA THR A 46 40.10 -35.63 12.09
C THR A 46 40.47 -37.04 12.58
N PRO A 47 41.76 -37.35 12.79
CA PRO A 47 42.14 -38.60 13.43
C PRO A 47 41.43 -38.77 14.78
N CYS A 48 40.85 -39.94 15.05
CA CYS A 48 40.04 -40.16 16.25
C CYS A 48 40.78 -39.87 17.56
N SER A 49 42.11 -40.05 17.59
CA SER A 49 42.97 -39.69 18.71
C SER A 49 43.05 -38.19 18.98
N LEU A 50 42.93 -37.35 17.94
CA LEU A 50 42.97 -35.89 18.03
C LEU A 50 41.56 -35.27 18.13
N ASN A 51 40.52 -36.03 17.79
CA ASN A 51 39.14 -35.54 17.81
C ASN A 51 38.58 -35.37 19.24
N LEU A 52 39.22 -35.96 20.27
CA LEU A 52 38.75 -35.93 21.67
C LEU A 52 38.55 -34.49 22.19
N GLU A 53 39.51 -33.60 21.94
CA GLU A 53 39.48 -32.19 22.39
C GLU A 53 38.78 -31.25 21.39
N THR A 54 38.29 -31.77 20.25
CA THR A 54 37.67 -30.94 19.22
C THR A 54 36.36 -30.34 19.75
N GLN A 55 36.25 -29.01 19.67
CA GLN A 55 35.09 -28.25 20.12
C GLN A 55 34.14 -27.97 18.95
N CYS A 56 32.85 -27.85 19.28
CA CYS A 56 31.87 -27.38 18.31
C CYS A 56 32.07 -25.88 18.02
N PRO A 57 31.64 -25.39 16.84
CA PRO A 57 31.64 -23.96 16.53
C PRO A 57 30.88 -23.13 17.56
N ALA A 58 31.19 -21.83 17.64
CA ALA A 58 30.61 -20.93 18.63
C ALA A 58 29.06 -20.97 18.65
N GLY A 59 28.50 -21.19 19.84
CA GLY A 59 27.06 -21.28 20.06
C GLY A 59 26.43 -22.64 19.70
N TYR A 60 27.22 -23.63 19.27
CA TYR A 60 26.77 -25.01 19.13
C TYR A 60 27.21 -25.84 20.35
N ILE A 61 26.31 -26.73 20.80
CA ILE A 61 26.54 -27.66 21.90
C ILE A 61 26.98 -29.00 21.32
N LYS A 62 28.05 -29.58 21.89
CA LYS A 62 28.57 -30.90 21.51
C LYS A 62 27.63 -31.98 22.05
N ILE A 63 27.06 -32.80 21.17
CA ILE A 63 26.10 -33.88 21.54
C ILE A 63 26.72 -35.27 21.53
N THR A 64 27.99 -35.39 21.14
CA THR A 64 28.71 -36.67 21.02
C THR A 64 29.87 -36.71 22.00
N ASN A 65 30.07 -37.85 22.65
CA ASN A 65 31.07 -38.05 23.70
C ASN A 65 32.30 -38.81 23.18
N GLY A 66 33.36 -38.89 24.00
CA GLY A 66 34.59 -39.60 23.65
C GLY A 66 35.26 -39.04 22.39
N THR A 67 35.79 -39.91 21.54
CA THR A 67 36.47 -39.53 20.29
C THR A 67 35.50 -39.13 19.16
N GLY A 68 34.18 -39.13 19.39
CA GLY A 68 33.17 -38.78 18.40
C GLY A 68 32.69 -39.98 17.58
N ILE A 69 32.03 -39.68 16.45
CA ILE A 69 31.43 -40.70 15.58
C ILE A 69 32.47 -41.10 14.51
N PRO A 70 32.87 -42.38 14.42
CA PRO A 70 33.83 -42.88 13.43
C PRO A 70 33.16 -43.13 12.06
N ASP A 71 32.44 -42.12 11.56
CA ASP A 71 31.66 -42.15 10.31
C ASP A 71 32.10 -41.01 9.38
N CYS A 72 33.42 -40.91 9.19
CA CYS A 72 34.01 -39.98 8.23
C CYS A 72 35.41 -40.43 7.81
N ARG A 73 35.93 -39.79 6.75
CA ARG A 73 37.31 -39.98 6.30
C ARG A 73 37.99 -38.62 6.14
N TYR A 74 39.27 -38.57 6.46
CA TYR A 74 40.13 -37.40 6.22
C TYR A 74 41.22 -37.76 5.22
N TYR A 75 41.79 -36.75 4.57
CA TYR A 75 42.77 -36.92 3.50
C TYR A 75 44.11 -36.32 3.92
N LEU A 76 45.19 -37.07 3.73
CA LEU A 76 46.57 -36.59 3.88
C LEU A 76 47.20 -36.48 2.50
N GLU A 77 47.72 -35.30 2.17
CA GLU A 77 48.45 -35.09 0.91
C GLU A 77 49.92 -35.50 1.08
N ILE A 78 50.36 -36.46 0.27
CA ILE A 78 51.74 -36.93 0.24
C ILE A 78 52.27 -36.76 -1.18
N ARG A 79 53.00 -35.66 -1.41
CA ARG A 79 53.58 -35.26 -2.70
C ARG A 79 52.55 -35.18 -3.82
N SER A 80 52.28 -36.29 -4.53
CA SER A 80 51.37 -36.38 -5.69
C SER A 80 50.21 -37.36 -5.50
N HIS A 81 49.99 -37.87 -4.28
CA HIS A 81 48.89 -38.78 -3.96
C HIS A 81 48.15 -38.32 -2.70
N SER A 82 46.82 -38.46 -2.68
CA SER A 82 45.98 -38.22 -1.50
C SER A 82 45.58 -39.54 -0.86
N LEU A 83 45.96 -39.73 0.41
CA LEU A 83 45.62 -40.92 1.16
C LEU A 83 44.34 -40.69 1.97
N SER A 84 43.32 -41.51 1.73
CA SER A 84 42.03 -41.47 2.45
C SER A 84 42.08 -42.39 3.67
N LEU A 85 41.95 -41.82 4.87
CA LEU A 85 42.02 -42.56 6.13
C LEU A 85 40.73 -42.41 6.94
N PRO A 86 40.33 -43.44 7.72
CA PRO A 86 39.18 -43.34 8.60
C PRO A 86 39.45 -42.33 9.72
N GLY A 87 38.48 -41.46 9.97
CA GLY A 87 38.54 -40.46 11.03
C GLY A 87 37.26 -40.41 11.86
N CYS A 88 37.26 -39.52 12.84
CA CYS A 88 36.11 -39.24 13.67
C CYS A 88 35.69 -37.77 13.53
N GLN A 89 34.40 -37.51 13.74
CA GLN A 89 33.81 -36.19 13.80
C GLN A 89 32.78 -36.11 14.92
N HIS A 90 32.59 -34.92 15.49
CA HIS A 90 31.58 -34.67 16.50
C HIS A 90 30.30 -34.14 15.88
N SER A 91 29.16 -34.61 16.35
CA SER A 91 27.88 -33.98 16.07
C SER A 91 27.63 -32.86 17.07
N CYS A 92 27.15 -31.73 16.54
CA CYS A 92 26.95 -30.47 17.23
C CYS A 92 25.52 -29.98 16.97
N MET A 93 24.87 -29.39 17.97
CA MET A 93 23.48 -28.93 17.89
C MET A 93 23.33 -27.50 18.41
N LYS A 94 22.51 -26.69 17.73
CA LYS A 94 22.13 -25.36 18.17
C LYS A 94 20.63 -25.17 18.03
N GLU A 95 19.99 -24.66 19.07
CA GLU A 95 18.60 -24.22 19.02
C GLU A 95 18.56 -22.76 18.54
N ILE A 96 17.83 -22.51 17.45
CA ILE A 96 17.60 -21.18 16.89
C ILE A 96 16.11 -20.88 17.02
N GLN A 97 15.78 -19.67 17.48
CA GLN A 97 14.40 -19.19 17.47
C GLN A 97 14.09 -18.58 16.11
N GLN A 98 13.12 -19.15 15.40
CA GLN A 98 12.59 -18.60 14.18
C GLN A 98 11.38 -17.72 14.52
N PRO A 99 11.41 -16.42 14.19
CA PRO A 99 10.35 -15.52 14.57
C PRO A 99 9.08 -15.82 13.76
N GLU A 100 7.96 -15.98 14.46
CA GLU A 100 6.68 -16.31 13.82
C GLU A 100 5.51 -15.72 14.60
N CYS A 101 4.51 -15.26 13.86
CA CYS A 101 3.28 -14.75 14.45
C CYS A 101 2.25 -15.86 14.60
N CYS A 102 1.46 -15.77 15.67
CA CYS A 102 0.32 -16.68 15.83
C CYS A 102 -0.75 -16.40 14.76
N GLN A 103 -1.68 -17.35 14.57
CA GLN A 103 -2.75 -17.21 13.59
C GLN A 103 -3.55 -15.91 13.81
N GLY A 104 -3.88 -15.22 12.71
CA GLY A 104 -4.58 -13.94 12.77
C GLY A 104 -3.68 -12.73 13.09
N TYR A 105 -2.35 -12.91 13.14
CA TYR A 105 -1.38 -11.83 13.32
C TYR A 105 -0.37 -11.77 12.17
N TRP A 106 0.18 -10.59 11.89
CA TRP A 106 1.08 -10.35 10.75
C TRP A 106 2.19 -9.33 11.04
N GLY A 107 3.24 -9.40 10.22
CA GLY A 107 4.38 -8.48 10.26
C GLY A 107 5.34 -8.73 11.42
N PRO A 108 6.43 -7.95 11.52
CA PRO A 108 7.46 -8.15 12.54
C PRO A 108 6.96 -7.90 13.96
N ASP A 109 5.94 -7.07 14.13
CA ASP A 109 5.34 -6.76 15.43
C ASP A 109 4.16 -7.69 15.79
N CYS A 110 3.80 -8.62 14.90
CA CYS A 110 2.64 -9.49 15.04
C CYS A 110 1.38 -8.70 15.41
N ILE A 111 0.99 -7.80 14.51
CA ILE A 111 -0.21 -6.97 14.60
C ILE A 111 -1.42 -7.81 14.18
N ALA A 112 -2.56 -7.63 14.83
CA ALA A 112 -3.76 -8.38 14.47
C ALA A 112 -4.21 -8.04 13.04
N CYS A 113 -4.70 -9.05 12.31
CA CYS A 113 -5.34 -8.85 11.02
C CYS A 113 -6.56 -7.90 11.15
N PRO A 114 -6.89 -7.15 10.08
CA PRO A 114 -8.13 -6.36 10.03
C PRO A 114 -9.35 -7.25 10.36
N GLY A 115 -10.32 -6.75 11.14
CA GLY A 115 -11.42 -7.57 11.68
C GLY A 115 -11.08 -8.35 12.97
N GLY A 116 -9.81 -8.33 13.39
CA GLY A 116 -9.33 -8.94 14.63
C GLY A 116 -8.70 -10.31 14.42
N ALA A 117 -7.84 -10.72 15.36
CA ALA A 117 -7.11 -12.01 15.27
C ALA A 117 -8.04 -13.24 15.36
N ALA A 118 -9.16 -13.12 16.08
CA ALA A 118 -10.16 -14.19 16.19
C ALA A 118 -11.04 -14.32 14.94
N SER A 119 -11.17 -13.26 14.14
CA SER A 119 -11.99 -13.27 12.92
C SER A 119 -11.31 -12.41 11.84
N PRO A 120 -10.15 -12.86 11.32
CA PRO A 120 -9.43 -12.14 10.28
C PRO A 120 -10.33 -11.83 9.10
N CYS A 121 -10.27 -10.59 8.61
CA CYS A 121 -11.09 -10.07 7.53
C CYS A 121 -12.60 -10.26 7.78
N ASN A 122 -13.03 -10.10 9.04
CA ASN A 122 -14.41 -10.33 9.51
C ASN A 122 -14.98 -11.71 9.13
N GLY A 123 -14.11 -12.72 8.91
CA GLY A 123 -14.50 -14.05 8.45
C GLY A 123 -14.98 -14.10 6.99
N ARG A 124 -14.84 -13.01 6.24
CA ARG A 124 -15.31 -12.84 4.85
C ARG A 124 -14.17 -12.71 3.85
N GLY A 125 -12.97 -13.12 4.25
CA GLY A 125 -11.77 -13.02 3.44
C GLY A 125 -10.62 -13.80 4.02
N HIS A 126 -9.47 -13.71 3.35
CA HIS A 126 -8.22 -14.29 3.79
C HIS A 126 -7.22 -13.18 4.09
N CYS A 127 -6.57 -13.24 5.26
CA CYS A 127 -5.56 -12.27 5.66
C CYS A 127 -4.16 -12.75 5.27
N SER A 128 -3.34 -11.87 4.69
CA SER A 128 -1.89 -12.08 4.54
C SER A 128 -1.21 -12.03 5.91
N GLN A 129 -1.31 -13.14 6.64
CA GLN A 129 -0.81 -13.31 7.99
C GLN A 129 0.63 -13.86 8.05
N GLY A 130 1.22 -13.88 9.25
CA GLY A 130 2.57 -14.38 9.50
C GLY A 130 3.65 -13.29 9.49
N TRP A 131 4.89 -13.69 9.80
CA TRP A 131 6.02 -12.76 9.97
C TRP A 131 6.30 -11.90 8.72
N ASN A 132 6.22 -12.50 7.53
CA ASN A 132 6.37 -11.81 6.24
C ASN A 132 5.03 -11.34 5.64
N GLY A 133 3.92 -11.54 6.36
CA GLY A 133 2.61 -11.06 5.93
C GLY A 133 2.53 -9.54 5.99
N ASN A 134 1.64 -8.95 5.17
CA ASN A 134 1.41 -7.49 5.15
C ASN A 134 0.02 -7.09 5.66
N GLY A 135 -0.75 -8.05 6.20
CA GLY A 135 -2.07 -7.79 6.77
C GLY A 135 -3.18 -7.49 5.76
N THR A 136 -2.89 -7.52 4.48
CA THR A 136 -3.89 -7.26 3.44
C THR A 136 -4.94 -8.37 3.46
N CYS A 137 -6.21 -7.97 3.46
CA CYS A 137 -7.35 -8.86 3.33
C CYS A 137 -7.74 -9.04 1.86
N THR A 138 -7.74 -10.29 1.38
CA THR A 138 -8.37 -10.65 0.11
C THR A 138 -9.79 -11.11 0.37
N CYS A 139 -10.76 -10.26 0.01
CA CYS A 139 -12.18 -10.50 0.30
C CYS A 139 -12.80 -11.55 -0.62
N GLN A 140 -13.77 -12.29 -0.07
CA GLN A 140 -14.63 -13.18 -0.85
C GLN A 140 -15.52 -12.35 -1.80
N LYS A 141 -16.00 -12.99 -2.87
CA LYS A 141 -16.86 -12.34 -3.87
C LYS A 141 -18.09 -11.73 -3.20
N GLY A 142 -18.38 -10.46 -3.52
CA GLY A 142 -19.50 -9.72 -2.95
C GLY A 142 -19.15 -8.84 -1.73
N PHE A 143 -17.93 -8.94 -1.21
CA PHE A 143 -17.43 -8.11 -0.11
C PHE A 143 -16.27 -7.20 -0.53
N ALA A 144 -16.17 -6.06 0.13
CA ALA A 144 -15.11 -5.08 -0.05
C ALA A 144 -14.77 -4.39 1.28
N GLY A 145 -13.79 -3.49 1.24
CA GLY A 145 -13.25 -2.84 2.43
C GLY A 145 -11.92 -3.46 2.88
N THR A 146 -11.25 -2.80 3.82
CA THR A 146 -9.92 -3.23 4.29
C THR A 146 -9.98 -4.47 5.18
N ALA A 147 -11.15 -4.74 5.77
CA ALA A 147 -11.44 -5.90 6.58
C ALA A 147 -12.61 -6.72 6.01
N CYS A 148 -12.99 -6.52 4.74
CA CYS A 148 -14.18 -7.14 4.14
C CYS A 148 -15.49 -6.81 4.89
N GLU A 149 -15.56 -5.59 5.41
CA GLU A 149 -16.64 -5.08 6.25
C GLU A 149 -17.78 -4.40 5.47
N LYS A 150 -17.65 -4.32 4.14
CA LYS A 150 -18.65 -3.69 3.25
C LYS A 150 -19.12 -4.67 2.19
N CYS A 151 -20.30 -4.42 1.64
CA CYS A 151 -20.68 -5.04 0.38
C CYS A 151 -19.82 -4.44 -0.74
N ALA A 152 -19.48 -5.26 -1.73
CA ALA A 152 -18.71 -4.82 -2.89
C ALA A 152 -19.51 -3.85 -3.78
N GLU A 153 -20.82 -4.01 -3.81
CA GLU A 153 -21.74 -3.16 -4.56
C GLU A 153 -22.63 -2.38 -3.59
N GLU A 154 -22.84 -1.08 -3.87
CA GLU A 154 -23.51 -0.15 -2.94
C GLU A 154 -25.01 -0.43 -2.77
N HIS A 155 -25.63 -1.16 -3.68
CA HIS A 155 -27.07 -1.47 -3.69
C HIS A 155 -27.38 -2.87 -3.14
N LEU A 156 -26.37 -3.58 -2.63
CA LEU A 156 -26.55 -4.87 -1.96
C LEU A 156 -26.68 -4.69 -0.45
N PHE A 157 -27.49 -5.54 0.18
CA PHE A 157 -27.72 -5.49 1.62
C PHE A 157 -27.85 -6.88 2.26
N GLY A 158 -27.80 -6.87 3.59
CA GLY A 158 -27.92 -8.04 4.44
C GLY A 158 -26.59 -8.72 4.74
N PRO A 159 -26.58 -9.69 5.66
CA PRO A 159 -25.35 -10.25 6.23
C PRO A 159 -24.51 -11.01 5.22
N GLN A 160 -25.02 -11.32 4.03
CA GLN A 160 -24.27 -11.96 2.95
C GLN A 160 -24.16 -11.11 1.68
N CYS A 161 -24.65 -9.86 1.70
CA CYS A 161 -24.68 -8.97 0.53
C CYS A 161 -25.33 -9.61 -0.71
N THR A 162 -26.39 -10.39 -0.53
CA THR A 162 -27.09 -11.07 -1.63
C THR A 162 -28.40 -10.40 -2.04
N SER A 163 -28.98 -9.59 -1.15
CA SER A 163 -30.25 -8.94 -1.39
C SER A 163 -30.03 -7.60 -2.10
N VAL A 164 -30.84 -7.32 -3.12
CA VAL A 164 -30.73 -6.12 -3.96
C VAL A 164 -31.76 -5.08 -3.53
N CYS A 165 -31.32 -3.83 -3.36
CA CYS A 165 -32.20 -2.68 -3.13
C CYS A 165 -33.03 -2.35 -4.38
N ASN A 166 -34.33 -2.10 -4.20
CA ASN A 166 -35.26 -1.75 -5.29
C ASN A 166 -35.77 -0.29 -5.20
N CYS A 167 -35.03 0.61 -4.55
CA CYS A 167 -35.44 2.01 -4.41
C CYS A 167 -35.32 2.75 -5.74
N VAL A 168 -36.42 3.28 -6.28
CA VAL A 168 -36.44 4.03 -7.54
C VAL A 168 -36.02 5.48 -7.32
N HIS A 169 -36.71 6.20 -6.42
CA HIS A 169 -36.41 7.59 -6.06
C HIS A 169 -36.12 7.73 -4.57
N GLY A 170 -35.12 7.01 -4.07
CA GLY A 170 -34.78 6.98 -2.66
C GLY A 170 -33.37 6.49 -2.39
N VAL A 171 -32.94 6.66 -1.15
CA VAL A 171 -31.68 6.12 -0.64
C VAL A 171 -31.97 4.80 0.06
N CYS A 172 -31.23 3.76 -0.27
CA CYS A 172 -31.39 2.45 0.36
C CYS A 172 -30.56 2.35 1.65
N ASN A 173 -31.11 1.70 2.67
CA ASN A 173 -30.33 1.20 3.80
C ASN A 173 -29.57 -0.08 3.39
N SER A 174 -28.46 0.12 2.69
CA SER A 174 -27.62 -0.96 2.15
C SER A 174 -26.46 -1.36 3.07
N GLY A 175 -25.67 -2.34 2.64
CA GLY A 175 -24.53 -2.86 3.41
C GLY A 175 -24.84 -4.10 4.25
N ILE A 176 -23.83 -4.60 4.96
CA ILE A 176 -23.88 -5.88 5.68
C ILE A 176 -24.95 -5.90 6.79
N THR A 177 -25.19 -4.76 7.44
CA THR A 177 -26.22 -4.57 8.47
C THR A 177 -27.48 -3.91 7.92
N GLY A 178 -27.52 -3.60 6.62
CA GLY A 178 -28.65 -2.96 5.96
C GLY A 178 -29.87 -3.89 5.91
N ASP A 179 -31.06 -3.31 6.03
CA ASP A 179 -32.35 -4.01 5.93
C ASP A 179 -33.04 -3.80 4.57
N GLY A 180 -32.43 -3.00 3.68
CA GLY A 180 -32.97 -2.72 2.35
C GLY A 180 -34.11 -1.71 2.34
N ARG A 181 -34.47 -1.10 3.48
CA ARG A 181 -35.54 -0.10 3.55
C ARG A 181 -35.14 1.16 2.78
N CYS A 182 -36.08 1.69 2.00
CA CYS A 182 -35.88 2.91 1.23
C CYS A 182 -36.30 4.15 2.04
N THR A 183 -35.44 5.15 2.09
CA THR A 183 -35.79 6.52 2.48
C THR A 183 -36.09 7.32 1.21
N CYS A 184 -37.36 7.65 0.99
CA CYS A 184 -37.78 8.30 -0.24
C CYS A 184 -37.34 9.76 -0.32
N LEU A 185 -36.93 10.16 -1.53
CA LEU A 185 -36.71 11.55 -1.85
C LEU A 185 -38.05 12.31 -1.81
N SER A 186 -37.98 13.61 -1.51
CA SER A 186 -39.15 14.47 -1.44
C SER A 186 -39.98 14.39 -2.73
N GLY A 187 -41.29 14.18 -2.55
CA GLY A 187 -42.23 14.00 -3.65
C GLY A 187 -42.50 12.56 -4.06
N TYR A 188 -41.86 11.57 -3.43
CA TYR A 188 -42.13 10.15 -3.65
C TYR A 188 -42.48 9.42 -2.35
N GLN A 189 -43.28 8.37 -2.46
CA GLN A 189 -43.73 7.53 -1.37
C GLN A 189 -43.79 6.06 -1.80
N GLY A 190 -44.19 5.21 -0.86
CA GLY A 190 -44.25 3.77 -1.04
C GLY A 190 -42.96 3.07 -0.61
N PRO A 191 -42.98 1.74 -0.47
CA PRO A 191 -41.84 0.97 0.04
C PRO A 191 -40.62 1.00 -0.88
N SER A 192 -40.82 1.23 -2.19
CA SER A 192 -39.75 1.33 -3.20
C SER A 192 -39.57 2.76 -3.75
N CYS A 193 -40.26 3.75 -3.19
CA CYS A 193 -40.20 5.16 -3.63
C CYS A 193 -40.51 5.35 -5.14
N ASP A 194 -41.42 4.54 -5.65
CA ASP A 194 -41.87 4.50 -7.03
C ASP A 194 -43.13 5.35 -7.26
N GLN A 195 -43.84 5.70 -6.19
CA GLN A 195 -45.11 6.42 -6.28
C GLN A 195 -44.91 7.93 -6.06
N PRO A 196 -45.22 8.80 -7.02
CA PRO A 196 -45.20 10.23 -6.77
C PRO A 196 -46.35 10.62 -5.83
N ILE A 197 -46.05 11.49 -4.88
CA ILE A 197 -47.03 12.13 -3.99
C ILE A 197 -48.01 12.94 -4.85
N ALA A 198 -49.31 12.79 -4.62
CA ALA A 198 -50.36 13.33 -5.50
C ALA A 198 -50.26 14.86 -5.65
N GLU A 199 -49.95 15.55 -4.56
CA GLU A 199 -49.79 17.00 -4.50
C GLU A 199 -48.54 17.46 -5.27
N CYS A 200 -47.46 16.69 -5.24
CA CYS A 200 -46.25 16.96 -6.03
C CYS A 200 -46.47 16.71 -7.53
N LYS A 201 -47.26 15.69 -7.88
CA LYS A 201 -47.65 15.42 -9.27
C LYS A 201 -48.48 16.58 -9.85
N ALA A 202 -49.36 17.18 -9.04
CA ALA A 202 -50.15 18.34 -9.43
C ALA A 202 -49.30 19.60 -9.62
N LEU A 203 -48.18 19.74 -8.91
CA LEU A 203 -47.29 20.90 -9.00
C LEU A 203 -46.51 20.97 -10.33
N GLN A 204 -46.38 19.85 -11.06
CA GLN A 204 -45.70 19.76 -12.36
C GLN A 204 -44.33 20.45 -12.38
N CYS A 205 -43.44 20.01 -11.50
CA CYS A 205 -42.11 20.61 -11.40
C CYS A 205 -41.33 20.49 -12.73
N PRO A 206 -40.63 21.55 -13.15
CA PRO A 206 -39.88 21.58 -14.42
C PRO A 206 -38.67 20.66 -14.39
N ALA A 207 -38.04 20.43 -15.55
CA ALA A 207 -36.83 19.62 -15.66
C ALA A 207 -35.73 20.09 -14.69
N ASN A 208 -34.96 19.13 -14.16
CA ASN A 208 -33.90 19.36 -13.18
C ASN A 208 -34.34 19.99 -11.85
N SER A 209 -35.63 19.84 -11.50
CA SER A 209 -36.17 20.22 -10.20
C SER A 209 -36.90 19.06 -9.53
N ARG A 210 -37.10 19.14 -8.22
CA ARG A 210 -37.83 18.18 -7.40
C ARG A 210 -38.82 18.90 -6.50
N CYS A 211 -39.89 18.20 -6.15
CA CYS A 211 -40.86 18.69 -5.18
C CYS A 211 -40.28 18.56 -3.76
N THR A 212 -40.33 19.64 -2.97
CA THR A 212 -39.87 19.67 -1.57
C THR A 212 -40.87 20.42 -0.70
N THR A 213 -40.87 20.14 0.60
CA THR A 213 -41.64 20.92 1.56
C THR A 213 -40.99 22.29 1.81
N SER A 214 -41.81 23.31 1.98
CA SER A 214 -41.43 24.70 2.26
C SER A 214 -42.15 25.20 3.52
N GLY A 215 -41.42 25.90 4.39
CA GLY A 215 -41.94 26.51 5.63
C GLY A 215 -41.85 25.61 6.87
N GLU A 216 -41.84 26.22 8.06
CA GLU A 216 -41.68 25.55 9.37
C GLU A 216 -42.75 24.48 9.66
N ASP A 217 -43.94 24.62 9.07
CA ASP A 217 -45.05 23.66 9.21
C ASP A 217 -44.99 22.47 8.24
N GLY A 218 -44.07 22.46 7.26
CA GLY A 218 -43.88 21.34 6.33
C GLY A 218 -45.04 21.00 5.38
N ARG A 219 -46.13 21.78 5.38
CA ARG A 219 -47.35 21.50 4.60
C ARG A 219 -47.38 22.06 3.18
N ARG A 220 -46.61 23.11 2.90
CA ARG A 220 -46.60 23.73 1.57
C ARG A 220 -45.54 23.06 0.72
N LEU A 221 -45.88 22.67 -0.50
CA LEU A 221 -44.96 22.05 -1.44
C LEU A 221 -44.49 23.09 -2.46
N GLN A 222 -43.20 23.06 -2.79
CA GLN A 222 -42.60 23.89 -3.82
C GLN A 222 -41.58 23.08 -4.62
N CYS A 223 -41.37 23.47 -5.87
CA CYS A 223 -40.28 22.92 -6.66
C CYS A 223 -38.97 23.57 -6.22
N THR A 224 -37.95 22.77 -6.01
CA THR A 224 -36.58 23.22 -5.78
C THR A 224 -35.65 22.54 -6.77
N CYS A 225 -34.59 23.21 -7.18
CA CYS A 225 -33.64 22.61 -8.10
C CYS A 225 -33.00 21.36 -7.49
N LEU A 226 -32.70 20.38 -8.34
CA LEU A 226 -31.92 19.21 -7.95
C LEU A 226 -30.55 19.66 -7.41
N PRO A 227 -29.90 18.85 -6.56
CA PRO A 227 -28.51 19.09 -6.19
C PRO A 227 -27.65 19.32 -7.43
N ASN A 228 -26.69 20.25 -7.36
CA ASN A 228 -25.80 20.65 -8.45
C ASN A 228 -26.45 21.50 -9.57
N TYR A 229 -27.71 21.91 -9.40
CA TYR A 229 -28.40 22.91 -10.23
C TYR A 229 -28.69 24.17 -9.40
N HIS A 230 -28.76 25.32 -10.07
CA HIS A 230 -29.11 26.59 -9.46
C HIS A 230 -30.31 27.23 -10.15
N GLY A 231 -31.01 28.10 -9.43
CA GLY A 231 -32.22 28.76 -9.90
C GLY A 231 -33.25 28.92 -8.80
N ASP A 232 -34.47 29.26 -9.18
CA ASP A 232 -35.60 29.54 -8.30
C ASP A 232 -36.57 28.36 -8.14
N GLY A 233 -36.25 27.19 -8.71
CA GLY A 233 -37.12 26.02 -8.75
C GLY A 233 -38.10 26.00 -9.92
N THR A 234 -38.29 27.12 -10.62
CA THR A 234 -39.07 27.19 -11.88
C THR A 234 -38.17 27.10 -13.12
N LYS A 235 -36.92 27.57 -13.00
CA LYS A 235 -35.88 27.41 -14.00
C LYS A 235 -34.61 26.93 -13.30
N CYS A 236 -34.21 25.69 -13.57
CA CYS A 236 -33.03 25.07 -12.96
C CYS A 236 -31.94 24.81 -13.99
N GLU A 237 -30.86 25.59 -13.90
CA GLU A 237 -29.71 25.50 -14.78
C GLU A 237 -28.56 24.77 -14.07
N PRO A 238 -27.79 23.94 -14.80
CA PRO A 238 -26.70 23.21 -14.18
C PRO A 238 -25.63 24.18 -13.70
N ILE A 239 -25.11 23.97 -12.49
CA ILE A 239 -23.99 24.76 -11.98
C ILE A 239 -22.76 24.41 -12.80
N ASN A 240 -22.09 25.41 -13.37
CA ASN A 240 -20.79 25.22 -14.02
C ASN A 240 -19.69 25.80 -13.12
N PRO A 241 -18.90 24.93 -12.44
CA PRO A 241 -17.84 25.38 -11.55
C PRO A 241 -16.74 26.20 -12.24
N CYS A 242 -16.58 26.06 -13.56
CA CYS A 242 -15.53 26.79 -14.28
C CYS A 242 -15.75 28.31 -14.29
N PHE A 243 -16.96 28.79 -13.99
CA PHE A 243 -17.22 30.23 -13.84
C PHE A 243 -16.72 30.81 -12.52
N THR A 244 -16.45 29.98 -11.50
CA THR A 244 -16.02 30.43 -10.16
C THR A 244 -14.52 30.27 -9.92
N LYS A 245 -13.70 30.19 -10.98
CA LYS A 245 -12.22 30.07 -10.91
C LYS A 245 -11.75 28.96 -9.93
N VAL A 246 -12.33 27.77 -10.06
CA VAL A 246 -12.03 26.60 -9.20
C VAL A 246 -10.68 25.92 -9.45
N CYS A 247 -10.04 26.20 -10.59
CA CYS A 247 -8.74 25.63 -10.96
C CYS A 247 -7.61 26.63 -10.72
N ASP A 248 -6.36 26.12 -10.74
CA ASP A 248 -5.17 26.97 -10.78
C ASP A 248 -5.26 27.98 -11.96
N PRO A 249 -4.77 29.23 -11.81
CA PRO A 249 -4.72 30.19 -12.91
C PRO A 249 -3.98 29.70 -14.17
N ASN A 250 -3.04 28.77 -14.02
CA ASN A 250 -2.27 28.10 -15.08
C ASN A 250 -2.89 26.76 -15.51
N ALA A 251 -4.13 26.47 -15.12
CA ALA A 251 -4.91 25.35 -15.60
C ALA A 251 -6.04 25.78 -16.54
N ASN A 252 -6.51 24.82 -17.34
CA ASN A 252 -7.74 24.88 -18.10
C ASN A 252 -8.81 24.07 -17.35
N CYS A 253 -9.97 24.71 -17.14
CA CYS A 253 -11.14 24.06 -16.57
C CYS A 253 -12.01 23.49 -17.68
N THR A 254 -12.35 22.21 -17.57
CA THR A 254 -13.27 21.52 -18.48
C THR A 254 -14.54 21.16 -17.74
N TYR A 255 -15.69 21.59 -18.26
CA TYR A 255 -17.00 21.29 -17.69
C TYR A 255 -17.42 19.87 -18.07
N LEU A 256 -17.71 19.03 -17.08
CA LEU A 256 -18.05 17.62 -17.28
C LEU A 256 -19.53 17.30 -17.00
N GLY A 257 -20.26 18.24 -16.41
CA GLY A 257 -21.66 18.06 -16.02
C GLY A 257 -22.02 18.90 -14.81
N PRO A 258 -23.27 18.84 -14.32
CA PRO A 258 -23.76 19.68 -13.22
C PRO A 258 -22.82 19.62 -12.00
N ASN A 259 -22.24 20.76 -11.64
CA ASN A 259 -21.25 20.95 -10.58
C ASN A 259 -19.99 20.05 -10.67
N HIS A 260 -19.73 19.44 -11.82
CA HIS A 260 -18.58 18.57 -12.08
C HIS A 260 -17.65 19.21 -13.11
N HIS A 261 -16.35 19.18 -12.81
CA HIS A 261 -15.33 19.77 -13.66
C HIS A 261 -14.01 18.99 -13.55
N LYS A 262 -13.13 19.20 -14.52
CA LYS A 262 -11.75 18.70 -14.47
C LYS A 262 -10.79 19.83 -14.78
N CYS A 263 -9.83 20.04 -13.88
CA CYS A 263 -8.72 20.95 -14.07
C CYS A 263 -7.56 20.21 -14.75
N THR A 264 -6.93 20.85 -15.72
CA THR A 264 -5.74 20.31 -16.41
C THR A 264 -4.71 21.42 -16.53
N CYS A 265 -3.48 21.19 -16.06
CA CYS A 265 -2.44 22.19 -16.22
C CYS A 265 -2.20 22.50 -17.70
N ARG A 266 -1.99 23.78 -18.00
CA ARG A 266 -1.63 24.22 -19.35
C ARG A 266 -0.28 23.64 -19.75
N GLU A 267 -0.01 23.64 -21.05
CA GLU A 267 1.26 23.23 -21.60
C GLU A 267 2.43 23.97 -20.92
N GLY A 268 3.49 23.23 -20.57
CA GLY A 268 4.64 23.75 -19.82
C GLY A 268 4.49 23.78 -18.31
N TYR A 269 3.35 23.34 -17.76
CA TYR A 269 3.12 23.19 -16.32
C TYR A 269 2.83 21.73 -15.96
N ARG A 270 3.17 21.34 -14.72
CA ARG A 270 2.89 20.02 -14.16
C ARG A 270 2.12 20.14 -12.85
N GLY A 271 1.28 19.13 -12.57
CA GLY A 271 0.49 19.05 -11.34
C GLY A 271 -0.86 18.40 -11.57
N ASP A 272 -1.77 18.58 -10.63
CA ASP A 272 -3.11 17.99 -10.62
C ASP A 272 -4.19 18.94 -11.20
N GLY A 273 -3.81 20.14 -11.62
CA GLY A 273 -4.71 21.17 -12.14
C GLY A 273 -5.30 22.10 -11.07
N GLN A 274 -5.24 21.72 -9.79
CA GLN A 274 -5.47 22.66 -8.68
C GLN A 274 -4.20 23.39 -8.28
N VAL A 275 -3.06 22.73 -8.43
CA VAL A 275 -1.74 23.33 -8.30
C VAL A 275 -0.97 23.03 -9.58
N CYS A 276 -0.59 24.08 -10.31
CA CYS A 276 0.21 23.95 -11.53
C CYS A 276 1.56 24.64 -11.35
N LEU A 277 2.62 23.84 -11.28
CA LEU A 277 3.99 24.32 -11.17
C LEU A 277 4.65 24.39 -12.55
N PRO A 278 5.42 25.45 -12.85
CA PRO A 278 6.15 25.53 -14.10
C PRO A 278 7.13 24.37 -14.22
N ILE A 279 7.19 23.75 -15.40
CA ILE A 279 8.19 22.76 -15.73
C ILE A 279 9.44 23.51 -16.15
N ASP A 280 10.53 23.33 -15.42
CA ASP A 280 11.85 23.80 -15.83
C ASP A 280 12.55 22.68 -16.62
N PRO A 281 12.71 22.81 -17.95
CA PRO A 281 13.38 21.79 -18.73
C PRO A 281 14.87 21.70 -18.40
N CYS A 282 15.52 22.76 -17.88
CA CYS A 282 16.92 22.70 -17.49
C CYS A 282 17.16 21.76 -16.30
N GLN A 283 16.13 21.50 -15.48
CA GLN A 283 16.19 20.50 -14.42
C GLN A 283 15.99 19.07 -14.93
N ALA A 284 15.45 18.91 -16.14
CA ALA A 284 15.20 17.62 -16.77
C ALA A 284 16.16 17.40 -17.95
N LEU A 285 17.16 16.53 -17.77
CA LEU A 285 18.17 16.23 -18.81
C LEU A 285 18.89 17.49 -19.32
N TYR A 286 19.10 18.48 -18.45
CA TYR A 286 19.77 19.75 -18.77
C TYR A 286 19.18 20.47 -19.99
N GLY A 287 17.86 20.38 -20.19
CA GLY A 287 17.16 20.99 -21.34
C GLY A 287 17.56 20.39 -22.70
N ASN A 288 18.12 19.17 -22.71
CA ASN A 288 18.79 18.58 -23.87
C ASN A 288 19.99 19.39 -24.39
N CYS A 289 20.56 20.26 -23.56
CA CYS A 289 21.74 21.04 -23.89
C CYS A 289 23.02 20.22 -23.65
N PRO A 290 24.00 20.24 -24.57
CA PRO A 290 25.30 19.61 -24.35
C PRO A 290 26.09 20.30 -23.23
N ALA A 291 26.06 19.69 -22.03
CA ALA A 291 26.60 20.28 -20.81
C ALA A 291 28.11 20.60 -20.86
N GLN A 292 28.86 20.06 -21.82
CA GLN A 292 30.28 20.33 -21.96
C GLN A 292 30.57 21.75 -22.48
N SER A 293 29.84 22.21 -23.49
CA SER A 293 30.10 23.48 -24.19
C SER A 293 28.95 24.49 -24.13
N THR A 294 27.83 24.15 -23.49
CA THR A 294 26.66 25.02 -23.36
C THR A 294 26.17 25.18 -21.93
N ILE A 295 25.42 26.25 -21.68
CA ILE A 295 24.58 26.50 -20.51
C ILE A 295 23.11 26.45 -20.95
N CYS A 296 22.26 25.80 -20.15
CA CYS A 296 20.81 25.82 -20.35
C CYS A 296 20.21 27.06 -19.71
N ILE A 297 19.43 27.82 -20.46
CA ILE A 297 18.71 29.02 -20.02
C ILE A 297 17.22 28.71 -20.00
N TYR A 298 16.58 28.98 -18.86
CA TYR A 298 15.14 28.83 -18.68
C TYR A 298 14.41 30.07 -19.22
N ASP A 299 13.58 29.88 -20.24
CA ASP A 299 12.83 30.97 -20.90
C ASP A 299 11.38 31.09 -20.41
N GLY A 300 10.93 30.11 -19.65
CA GLY A 300 9.56 30.04 -19.16
C GLY A 300 9.06 28.62 -19.04
N PRO A 301 7.81 28.44 -18.58
CA PRO A 301 7.24 27.12 -18.30
C PRO A 301 7.33 26.21 -19.53
N GLY A 302 8.04 25.09 -19.40
CA GLY A 302 8.28 24.11 -20.47
C GLY A 302 9.22 24.56 -21.58
N LYS A 303 9.86 25.73 -21.47
CA LYS A 303 10.71 26.32 -22.52
C LYS A 303 12.11 26.63 -21.99
N SER A 304 13.11 26.28 -22.79
CA SER A 304 14.51 26.57 -22.52
C SER A 304 15.28 26.63 -23.85
N HIS A 305 16.41 27.33 -23.85
CA HIS A 305 17.37 27.28 -24.94
C HIS A 305 18.79 27.07 -24.40
N CYS A 306 19.72 26.73 -25.30
CA CYS A 306 21.12 26.51 -24.98
C CYS A 306 21.95 27.70 -25.46
N GLU A 307 22.77 28.26 -24.58
CA GLU A 307 23.77 29.27 -24.92
C GLU A 307 25.18 28.68 -24.81
N CYS A 308 26.10 29.14 -25.66
CA CYS A 308 27.49 28.70 -25.56
C CYS A 308 28.13 29.21 -24.28
N LYS A 309 28.94 28.37 -23.63
CA LYS A 309 29.81 28.81 -22.55
C LYS A 309 30.84 29.81 -23.08
N GLU A 310 31.46 30.56 -22.19
CA GLU A 310 32.56 31.46 -22.53
C GLU A 310 33.69 30.71 -23.28
N HIS A 311 34.26 31.35 -24.30
CA HIS A 311 35.23 30.77 -25.24
C HIS A 311 34.71 29.60 -26.11
N TYR A 312 33.39 29.45 -26.22
CA TYR A 312 32.75 28.59 -27.22
C TYR A 312 31.84 29.40 -28.15
N THR A 313 31.72 28.98 -29.40
CA THR A 313 30.90 29.61 -30.45
C THR A 313 30.24 28.55 -31.35
N ASN A 314 29.34 28.96 -32.25
CA ASN A 314 28.71 28.10 -33.24
C ASN A 314 27.94 26.90 -32.65
N PHE A 315 26.84 27.18 -31.94
CA PHE A 315 25.96 26.14 -31.39
C PHE A 315 25.35 25.28 -32.49
N VAL A 316 25.47 23.96 -32.34
CA VAL A 316 24.79 22.96 -33.17
C VAL A 316 23.91 22.07 -32.28
N PRO A 317 22.59 21.95 -32.54
CA PRO A 317 21.71 21.08 -31.78
C PRO A 317 22.26 19.65 -31.67
N GLY A 318 22.30 19.11 -30.45
CA GLY A 318 22.83 17.78 -30.14
C GLY A 318 24.36 17.62 -30.14
N LYS A 319 25.12 18.53 -30.77
CA LYS A 319 26.61 18.51 -30.76
C LYS A 319 27.22 19.54 -29.81
N GLY A 320 26.53 20.66 -29.56
CA GLY A 320 26.99 21.72 -28.68
C GLY A 320 27.75 22.81 -29.44
N CYS A 321 28.53 23.60 -28.73
CA CYS A 321 29.36 24.66 -29.31
C CYS A 321 30.81 24.19 -29.54
N SER A 322 31.49 24.83 -30.49
CA SER A 322 32.91 24.62 -30.80
C SER A 322 33.76 25.63 -30.04
N VAL A 323 35.01 25.28 -29.72
CA VAL A 323 35.95 26.20 -29.06
C VAL A 323 36.24 27.39 -29.98
N THR A 324 36.19 28.60 -29.45
CA THR A 324 36.55 29.82 -30.17
C THR A 324 38.06 29.90 -30.34
N ASP A 325 38.53 30.14 -31.57
CA ASP A 325 39.96 30.30 -31.83
C ASP A 325 40.45 31.69 -31.39
N ILE A 326 41.19 31.72 -30.29
CA ILE A 326 41.77 32.94 -29.70
C ILE A 326 43.00 33.39 -30.50
N CYS A 327 43.69 32.48 -31.19
CA CYS A 327 44.81 32.83 -32.07
C CYS A 327 44.35 33.65 -33.29
N GLU A 328 43.08 33.53 -33.68
CA GLU A 328 42.48 34.35 -34.73
C GLU A 328 41.80 35.62 -34.18
N THR A 329 41.13 35.50 -33.03
CA THR A 329 40.26 36.57 -32.52
C THR A 329 40.94 37.53 -31.53
N ASN A 330 41.94 37.08 -30.75
CA ASN A 330 42.63 37.90 -29.75
C ASN A 330 44.05 37.39 -29.43
N ASN A 331 44.91 37.33 -30.45
CA ASN A 331 46.27 36.80 -30.31
C ASN A 331 47.20 37.79 -29.57
N THR A 332 47.59 37.44 -28.35
CA THR A 332 48.52 38.23 -27.52
C THR A 332 49.98 37.79 -27.66
N CYS A 333 50.25 36.75 -28.46
CA CYS A 333 51.61 36.27 -28.68
C CYS A 333 52.45 37.32 -29.45
N HIS A 334 53.76 37.30 -29.22
CA HIS A 334 54.68 38.12 -30.01
C HIS A 334 54.58 37.76 -31.50
N LYS A 335 54.76 38.73 -32.41
CA LYS A 335 54.59 38.57 -33.89
C LYS A 335 55.42 37.45 -34.56
N LYS A 336 56.35 36.82 -33.85
CA LYS A 336 57.20 35.72 -34.31
C LYS A 336 56.94 34.39 -33.58
N ALA A 337 56.06 34.38 -32.59
CA ALA A 337 55.67 33.19 -31.86
C ALA A 337 54.54 32.47 -32.62
N LYS A 338 54.53 31.14 -32.53
CA LYS A 338 53.44 30.31 -33.06
C LYS A 338 52.39 30.17 -31.96
N CYS A 339 51.18 30.66 -32.22
CA CYS A 339 50.05 30.54 -31.30
C CYS A 339 49.39 29.16 -31.46
N SER A 340 49.08 28.52 -30.34
CA SER A 340 48.29 27.28 -30.29
C SER A 340 47.38 27.24 -29.08
N MET A 341 46.15 26.74 -29.25
CA MET A 341 45.17 26.60 -28.17
C MET A 341 45.50 25.39 -27.30
N VAL A 342 45.56 25.56 -25.98
CA VAL A 342 45.83 24.48 -25.00
C VAL A 342 44.60 24.07 -24.23
N ALA A 343 43.66 25.01 -24.06
CA ALA A 343 42.37 24.83 -23.44
C ALA A 343 41.43 25.95 -23.95
N PRO A 344 40.09 25.82 -23.82
CA PRO A 344 39.19 26.93 -24.07
C PRO A 344 39.61 28.15 -23.23
N GLY A 345 39.87 29.29 -23.87
CA GLY A 345 40.35 30.49 -23.17
C GLY A 345 41.87 30.66 -23.08
N GLN A 346 42.69 29.66 -23.44
CA GLN A 346 44.13 29.67 -23.18
C GLN A 346 44.97 29.32 -24.42
N ILE A 347 45.96 30.18 -24.71
CA ILE A 347 46.93 30.03 -25.80
C ILE A 347 48.36 29.85 -25.26
N MET A 348 49.19 29.07 -25.98
CA MET A 348 50.65 28.99 -25.82
C MET A 348 51.35 29.41 -27.11
#